data_AF-A0A0Q7Z2T2-F1
#
_entry.id   AF-A0A0Q7Z2T2-F1
#
_cell.length_a   1.000
_cell.length_b   1.000
_cell.length_c   1.000
_cell.angle_alpha   90.00
_cell.angle_beta   90.00
_cell.angle_gamma   90.00
#
_symmetry.space_group_name_H-M   'P 1'
#
loop_
_entity.id
_entity.type
_entity.pdbx_description
1 polymer ?
#
loop_
_entity_poly.entity_id
_entity_poly.type
_entity_poly.pdbx_seq_one_letter_code
_entity_poly.pdbx_strand_id
1 'polypeptide(L)' 'MIYNVIDRRTRPYRWRKVNAIIEATSHDNFCADADHIEPVKDDMVYDELENVTLQEAIVSANDCQCPVTLYLYDKGAGTT' A
#
# COMPACT_ATOMS: atom_id res chain seq x y z
N MET A 1 7.85 5.87 -0.19
CA MET A 1 7.23 7.17 -0.51
C MET A 1 5.82 6.97 -1.03
N ILE A 2 4.77 7.38 -0.30
CA ILE A 2 3.38 7.08 -0.71
C ILE A 2 2.93 8.01 -1.85
N TYR A 3 2.50 7.43 -2.97
CA TYR A 3 1.87 8.16 -4.09
C TYR A 3 0.36 7.91 -4.18
N ASN A 4 -0.10 6.74 -3.75
CA ASN A 4 -1.53 6.41 -3.72
C ASN A 4 -1.89 5.61 -2.46
N VAL A 5 -3.13 5.75 -2.01
CA VAL A 5 -3.70 4.98 -0.90
C VAL A 5 -5.03 4.40 -1.33
N ILE A 6 -5.15 3.08 -1.27
CA ILE A 6 -6.39 2.36 -1.57
C ILE A 6 -6.90 1.74 -0.28
N ASP A 7 -7.89 2.40 0.32
CA ASP A 7 -8.51 1.94 1.56
C ASP A 7 -9.67 0.98 1.28
N ARG A 8 -9.45 -0.32 1.50
CA ARG A 8 -10.44 -1.39 1.34
C ARG A 8 -11.04 -1.83 2.68
N ARG A 9 -10.79 -1.11 3.78
CA ARG A 9 -11.36 -1.41 5.09
C ARG A 9 -12.88 -1.21 5.05
N THR A 10 -13.62 -2.19 5.54
CA THR A 10 -15.06 -2.03 5.79
C THR A 10 -15.33 -1.19 7.04
N ARG A 11 -14.31 -1.03 7.92
CA ARG A 11 -14.38 -0.25 9.15
C ARG A 11 -13.27 0.82 9.16
N PRO A 12 -13.39 1.91 8.36
CA PRO A 12 -12.29 2.86 8.11
C PRO A 12 -11.79 3.61 9.36
N TYR A 13 -12.62 3.71 10.40
CA TYR A 13 -12.23 4.32 11.67
C TYR A 13 -11.40 3.39 12.58
N ARG A 14 -11.21 2.12 12.21
CA ARG A 14 -10.33 1.19 12.93
C ARG A 14 -8.91 1.36 12.44
N TRP A 15 -8.18 2.23 13.12
CA TRP A 15 -6.78 2.53 12.82
C TRP A 15 -5.78 1.71 13.64
N ARG A 16 -6.20 1.10 14.76
CA ARG A 16 -5.26 0.45 15.70
C ARG A 16 -4.76 -0.93 15.25
N LYS A 17 -5.54 -1.63 14.43
CA LYS A 17 -5.21 -2.97 13.91
C LYS A 17 -5.74 -3.06 12.48
N VAL A 18 -4.83 -2.91 11.54
CA VAL A 18 -5.07 -3.02 10.09
C VAL A 18 -4.09 -4.03 9.52
N ASN A 19 -4.42 -4.55 8.35
CA ASN A 19 -3.46 -5.20 7.47
C ASN A 19 -3.14 -4.22 6.33
N ALA A 20 -1.92 -4.23 5.83
CA ALA A 20 -1.52 -3.38 4.71
C ALA A 20 -0.66 -4.16 3.72
N ILE A 21 -0.79 -3.80 2.44
CA ILE A 21 0.13 -4.22 1.38
C ILE A 21 0.75 -2.95 0.81
N ILE A 22 2.05 -2.98 0.59
CA ILE A 22 2.81 -1.89 -0.02
C ILE A 22 3.37 -2.42 -1.32
N GLU A 23 3.04 -1.80 -2.46
CA GLU A 23 3.53 -2.22 -3.78
C GLU A 23 4.04 -1.01 -4.56
N ALA A 24 4.99 -1.23 -5.48
CA ALA A 24 5.41 -0.16 -6.37
C ALA A 24 4.22 0.37 -7.18
N THR A 25 4.06 1.70 -7.25
CA THR A 25 2.96 2.32 -8.01
C THR A 25 3.03 1.98 -9.50
N SER A 26 4.21 1.60 -10.00
CA SER A 26 4.43 1.13 -11.38
C SER A 26 3.70 -0.17 -11.73
N HIS A 27 3.29 -0.99 -10.75
CA HIS A 27 2.68 -2.30 -11.02
C HIS A 27 1.23 -2.24 -11.50
N ASP A 28 0.42 -1.32 -10.92
CA ASP A 28 -1.04 -1.30 -11.12
C ASP A 28 -1.53 -0.04 -11.87
N ASN A 29 -0.65 0.62 -12.63
CA ASN A 29 -0.97 1.89 -13.30
C ASN A 29 -1.48 1.74 -14.74
N PHE A 30 -1.67 0.52 -15.26
CA PHE A 30 -2.00 0.29 -16.68
C PHE A 30 -3.48 0.57 -17.07
N CYS A 31 -4.15 1.48 -16.38
CA CYS A 31 -5.50 1.94 -16.73
C CYS A 31 -5.44 3.14 -17.67
N ALA A 32 -6.44 3.27 -18.56
CA ALA A 32 -6.52 4.35 -19.54
C ALA A 32 -6.71 5.74 -18.93
N ASP A 33 -7.23 5.82 -17.70
CA ASP A 33 -7.52 7.06 -16.97
C ASP A 33 -6.73 7.10 -15.64
N ALA A 34 -5.46 6.71 -15.69
CA ALA A 34 -4.56 6.72 -14.54
C ALA A 34 -3.31 7.56 -14.83
N ASP A 35 -2.68 8.05 -13.77
CA ASP A 35 -1.32 8.58 -13.82
C ASP A 35 -0.32 7.42 -13.95
N HIS A 36 0.63 7.55 -14.88
CA HIS A 36 1.61 6.48 -15.18
C HIS A 36 2.96 6.84 -14.59
N ILE A 37 3.66 5.82 -14.12
CA ILE A 37 5.07 5.88 -13.72
C ILE A 37 5.81 4.70 -14.32
N GLU A 38 6.96 4.98 -14.92
CA GLU A 38 7.81 3.95 -15.49
C GLU A 38 8.33 3.04 -14.37
N PRO A 39 8.33 1.71 -14.55
CA PRO A 39 8.96 0.79 -13.60
C PRO A 39 10.46 1.06 -13.53
N VAL A 40 11.00 1.05 -12.32
CA VAL A 40 12.43 1.25 -12.09
C VAL A 40 13.10 -0.10 -11.88
N LYS A 41 14.37 -0.20 -12.28
CA LYS A 41 15.16 -1.41 -12.01
C LYS A 41 15.27 -1.57 -10.49
N ASP A 42 14.90 -2.75 -10.00
CA ASP A 42 14.84 -3.12 -8.57
C ASP A 42 13.66 -2.52 -7.79
N ASP A 43 12.53 -2.23 -8.46
CA ASP A 43 11.28 -1.92 -7.79
C ASP A 43 10.87 -3.03 -6.81
N MET A 44 10.37 -2.60 -5.65
CA MET A 44 9.83 -3.51 -4.63
C MET A 44 8.65 -4.28 -5.23
N VAL A 45 8.69 -5.62 -5.15
CA VAL A 45 7.60 -6.48 -5.63
C VAL A 45 6.34 -6.20 -4.80
N TYR A 46 6.41 -6.46 -3.49
CA TYR A 46 5.46 -6.00 -2.49
C TYR A 46 6.03 -6.23 -1.07
N ASP A 47 5.41 -5.62 -0.07
CA ASP A 47 5.59 -5.93 1.35
C ASP A 47 4.23 -6.04 2.05
N GLU A 48 4.14 -6.89 3.07
CA GLU A 48 2.90 -7.18 3.81
C GLU A 48 3.08 -6.87 5.31
N LEU A 49 2.16 -6.07 5.85
CA LEU A 49 2.14 -5.69 7.26
C LEU A 49 0.84 -6.14 7.90
N GLU A 50 0.93 -7.08 8.85
CA GLU A 50 -0.24 -7.60 9.55
C GLU A 50 -0.39 -7.05 10.97
N ASN A 51 -1.64 -6.80 11.37
CA ASN A 51 -2.00 -6.41 12.73
C ASN A 51 -1.29 -5.14 13.26
N VAL A 52 -0.82 -4.28 12.36
CA VAL A 52 -0.16 -3.01 12.68
C VAL A 52 -1.18 -1.90 12.89
N THR A 53 -0.74 -0.79 13.45
CA THR A 53 -1.49 0.47 13.41
C THR A 53 -1.40 1.10 12.01
N LEU A 54 -2.40 1.92 11.67
CA LEU A 54 -2.38 2.70 10.43
C LEU A 54 -1.16 3.62 10.36
N GLN A 55 -0.71 4.15 11.49
CA GLN A 55 0.48 5.00 11.54
C GLN A 55 1.75 4.23 11.18
N GLU A 56 1.92 3.01 11.71
CA GLU A 56 3.06 2.15 11.36
C GLU A 56 3.05 1.81 9.86
N ALA A 57 1.88 1.45 9.30
CA ALA A 57 1.74 1.20 7.86
C ALA A 57 2.13 2.42 7.01
N ILE A 58 1.71 3.62 7.42
CA ILE A 58 2.05 4.88 6.72
C ILE A 58 3.56 5.16 6.80
N VAL A 59 4.19 4.93 7.96
CA VAL A 59 5.64 5.13 8.12
C VAL A 59 6.39 4.17 7.21
N SER A 60 6.10 2.86 7.28
CA SER A 60 6.76 1.85 6.45
C SER A 60 6.63 2.16 4.96
N ALA A 61 5.43 2.52 4.49
CA ALA A 61 5.20 2.85 3.09
C ALA A 61 5.90 4.16 2.66
N ASN A 62 6.05 5.13 3.56
CA ASN A 62 6.81 6.35 3.25
C ASN A 62 8.31 6.11 3.18
N ASP A 63 8.85 5.19 3.97
CA ASP A 63 10.28 4.86 4.01
C ASP A 63 10.77 4.05 2.79
N CYS A 64 9.85 3.52 1.97
CA CYS A 64 10.20 2.87 0.70
C CYS A 64 10.97 3.82 -0.23
N GLN A 65 12.01 3.28 -0.89
CA GLN A 65 12.89 4.02 -1.80
C GLN A 65 12.26 4.34 -3.15
N CYS A 66 11.14 3.70 -3.49
CA CYS A 66 10.34 4.01 -4.68
C CYS A 66 8.96 4.57 -4.30
N PRO A 67 8.26 5.18 -5.27
CA PRO A 67 6.85 5.50 -5.16
C PRO A 67 6.00 4.23 -4.98
N VAL A 68 5.14 4.23 -3.96
CA VAL A 68 4.30 3.07 -3.61
C VAL A 68 2.83 3.40 -3.51
N THR A 69 2.01 2.39 -3.82
CA THR A 69 0.59 2.33 -3.49
C THR A 69 0.43 1.58 -2.17
N LEU A 70 -0.21 2.22 -1.19
CA LEU A 70 -0.54 1.62 0.10
C LEU A 70 -1.97 1.10 0.07
N TYR A 71 -2.14 -0.21 0.12
CA TYR A 71 -3.44 -0.86 0.28
C TYR A 71 -3.72 -1.10 1.76
N LEU A 72 -4.93 -0.74 2.23
CA LEU A 72 -5.35 -0.93 3.62
C LEU A 72 -6.52 -1.90 3.71
N TYR A 73 -6.45 -2.83 4.66
CA TYR A 73 -7.44 -3.87 4.89
C TYR A 73 -7.82 -3.98 6.37
N ASP A 74 -9.00 -4.53 6.62
CA ASP A 74 -9.39 -4.88 7.98
C ASP A 74 -8.45 -5.97 8.51
N LYS A 75 -8.33 -6.06 9.85
CA LYS A 75 -7.60 -7.14 10.51
C LYS A 75 -8.03 -8.51 9.97
N GLY A 76 -7.07 -9.30 9.49
CA GLY A 76 -7.29 -10.67 9.01
C GLY A 76 -7.87 -10.76 7.60
N ALA A 77 -7.81 -9.67 6.84
CA ALA A 77 -8.15 -9.63 5.42
C ALA A 77 -6.94 -9.14 4.60
N GLY A 78 -6.99 -9.35 3.29
CA GLY A 78 -6.00 -8.83 2.34
C GLY A 78 -4.77 -9.69 2.12
N THR A 79 -4.44 -10.63 3.03
CA THR A 79 -3.19 -11.42 3.01
C THR A 79 -3.42 -12.92 2.75
N THR A 80 -4.34 -13.27 1.85
CA THR A 80 -4.71 -14.67 1.52
C THR A 80 -4.48 -15.03 0.08
#